data_AF-A0A925BJQ9-F1
#
_entry.id   AF-A0A925BJQ9-F1
#
_cell.length_a   1.000
_cell.length_b   1.000
_cell.length_c   1.000
_cell.angle_alpha   90.00
_cell.angle_beta   90.00
_cell.angle_gamma   90.00
#
_symmetry.space_group_name_H-M   'P 1'
#
loop_
_entity.id
_entity.type
_entity.pdbx_description
1 polymer ?
#
loop_
_entity_poly.entity_id
_entity_poly.type
_entity_poly.pdbx_seq_one_letter_code
_entity_poly.pdbx_strand_id
1 'polypeptide(L)'
;DSLIIGDMTTGQPAIPGLERLEEMDSRRQEIRRQLLNQLEPVKPQAAQPTIDMQTLYQQAYEMLDRPAARQALDLESESASLRDRYGRHRPGQACLLARRLIEAEVPLVTVMWNHSNRGQDRYPDDAEQFGWDTHNDIFDVLGGSLLPRFDQSFSALLEDLDQRGLLETTLVVCMGEFGRAPLVALESKFKGASPGRKHWAAAYSIVMAGAGVQGGATVGATDRQAAYPISTKYAPWDVTATIFHALGIDPASHFYDTLNRPYPISAGQPIAALYGC
;
A
#
# COMPACT_ATOMS: atom_id res chain seq x y z
N ASP A 1 18.94 8.30 5.13
CA ASP A 1 17.81 8.68 4.28
C ASP A 1 16.66 9.06 5.19
N SER A 2 16.12 10.27 5.09
CA SER A 2 15.18 10.85 6.08
C SER A 2 13.76 10.30 5.98
N LEU A 3 13.53 9.38 5.04
CA LEU A 3 12.26 8.67 4.83
C LEU A 3 12.42 7.16 5.03
N ILE A 4 13.42 6.73 5.83
CA ILE A 4 13.42 5.35 6.34
C ILE A 4 12.21 5.23 7.25
N ILE A 5 11.24 4.41 6.84
CA ILE A 5 10.13 3.99 7.70
C ILE A 5 10.78 3.27 8.88
N GLY A 6 10.63 3.85 10.07
CA GLY A 6 11.07 3.26 11.32
C GLY A 6 10.38 1.92 11.54
N ASP A 7 10.96 1.10 12.39
CA ASP A 7 10.28 -0.10 12.81
C ASP A 7 9.11 0.27 13.73
N MET A 8 7.90 0.25 13.16
CA MET A 8 6.63 0.48 13.86
C MET A 8 6.41 -0.44 15.07
N THR A 9 7.19 -1.52 15.18
CA THR A 9 7.10 -2.51 16.27
C THR A 9 7.93 -2.15 17.50
N THR A 10 8.92 -1.25 17.38
CA THR A 10 9.89 -0.99 18.47
C THR A 10 9.54 0.21 19.35
N GLY A 11 8.31 0.75 19.26
CA GLY A 11 7.90 1.97 19.99
C GLY A 11 8.69 3.22 19.59
N GLN A 12 9.38 3.17 18.45
CA GLN A 12 10.06 4.30 17.82
C GLN A 12 9.06 4.98 16.85
N PRO A 13 9.21 6.28 16.56
CA PRO A 13 8.39 6.98 15.56
C PRO A 13 8.40 6.24 14.23
N ALA A 14 7.24 6.23 13.57
CA ALA A 14 7.01 5.59 12.29
C ALA A 14 7.99 6.02 11.18
N ILE A 15 8.49 7.23 11.28
CA ILE A 15 9.52 7.79 10.40
C ILE A 15 10.46 8.56 11.33
N PRO A 16 11.62 7.99 11.72
CA PRO A 16 12.59 8.67 12.59
C PRO A 16 13.08 10.01 12.04
N GLY A 17 12.97 10.23 10.72
CA GLY A 17 13.28 11.51 10.08
C GLY A 17 12.17 12.58 10.15
N LEU A 18 10.97 12.24 10.65
CA LEU A 18 9.88 13.19 10.91
C LEU A 18 9.81 13.63 12.37
N GLU A 19 10.57 12.99 13.26
CA GLU A 19 10.86 13.63 14.53
C GLU A 19 11.63 14.92 14.26
N ARG A 20 11.25 15.98 14.97
CA ARG A 20 12.08 17.15 15.09
C ARG A 20 13.34 16.68 15.79
N LEU A 21 14.40 16.35 15.02
CA LEU A 21 15.75 16.23 15.58
C LEU A 21 15.90 17.43 16.51
N GLU A 22 16.23 17.22 17.79
CA GLU A 22 16.32 18.34 18.75
C GLU A 22 17.29 19.42 18.25
N GLU A 23 18.24 19.02 17.40
CA GLU A 23 19.17 19.87 16.69
C GLU A 23 18.63 20.52 15.39
N MET A 24 17.38 20.27 14.96
CA MET A 24 16.82 20.73 13.69
C MET A 24 15.51 21.48 13.93
N ASP A 25 15.61 22.62 14.63
CA ASP A 25 14.54 23.62 14.75
C ASP A 25 13.96 23.98 13.37
N SER A 26 12.67 24.31 13.34
CA SER A 26 11.91 24.89 12.22
C SER A 26 12.74 25.88 11.38
N ARG A 27 13.54 26.72 12.03
CA ARG A 27 14.45 27.66 11.37
C ARG A 27 15.55 26.98 10.54
N ARG A 28 16.09 25.86 11.01
CA ARG A 28 17.13 25.07 10.32
C ARG A 28 16.55 24.28 9.14
N GLN A 29 15.31 23.77 9.25
CA GLN A 29 14.61 23.19 8.10
C GLN A 29 14.31 24.25 7.03
N GLU A 30 13.87 25.44 7.44
CA GLU A 30 13.65 26.57 6.53
C GLU A 30 14.96 26.98 5.84
N ILE A 31 16.07 27.07 6.59
CA ILE A 31 17.41 27.33 6.00
C ILE A 31 17.79 26.23 5.02
N ARG A 32 17.51 24.96 5.31
CA ARG A 32 17.81 23.85 4.39
C ARG A 32 16.95 23.92 3.12
N ARG A 33 15.68 24.30 3.23
CA ARG A 33 14.80 24.60 2.08
C ARG A 33 15.36 25.75 1.25
N GLN A 34 15.75 26.84 1.90
CA GLN A 34 16.37 27.98 1.22
C GLN A 34 17.68 27.60 0.53
N LEU A 35 18.51 26.78 1.18
CA LEU A 35 19.75 26.28 0.60
C LEU A 35 19.49 25.33 -0.58
N LEU A 36 18.51 24.44 -0.47
CA LEU A 36 18.09 23.56 -1.57
C LEU A 36 17.61 24.39 -2.77
N ASN A 37 16.75 25.39 -2.52
CA ASN A 37 16.28 26.31 -3.54
C ASN A 37 17.42 27.15 -4.18
N GLN A 38 18.52 27.38 -3.44
CA GLN A 38 19.72 28.08 -3.95
C GLN A 38 20.69 27.15 -4.68
N LEU A 39 20.74 25.87 -4.31
CA LEU A 39 21.63 24.86 -4.89
C LEU A 39 21.01 24.12 -6.07
N GLU A 40 19.68 24.09 -6.15
CA GLU A 40 18.99 23.63 -7.36
C GLU A 40 19.35 24.58 -8.50
N PRO A 41 20.02 24.08 -9.55
CA PRO A 41 20.37 24.92 -10.68
C PRO A 41 19.09 25.45 -11.29
N VAL A 42 19.03 26.77 -11.51
CA VAL A 42 18.03 27.40 -12.39
C VAL A 42 18.09 26.63 -13.71
N LYS A 43 17.09 25.77 -13.96
CA LYS A 43 17.06 24.95 -15.16
C LYS A 43 17.11 25.90 -16.36
N PRO A 44 17.99 25.67 -17.34
CA PRO A 44 17.99 26.47 -18.56
C PRO A 44 16.59 26.48 -19.15
N GLN A 45 16.16 27.65 -19.62
CA GLN A 45 14.83 27.92 -20.22
C GLN A 45 14.46 27.03 -21.43
N ALA A 46 15.35 26.11 -21.82
CA ALA A 46 15.22 25.16 -22.93
C ALA A 46 15.09 23.68 -22.49
N ALA A 47 15.08 23.38 -21.19
CA ALA A 47 14.77 22.03 -20.72
C ALA A 47 13.24 21.84 -20.71
N GLN A 48 12.78 20.76 -21.34
CA GLN A 48 11.38 20.31 -21.41
C GLN A 48 10.64 20.51 -20.07
N PRO A 49 9.31 20.71 -20.06
CA PRO A 49 8.54 20.76 -18.82
C PRO A 49 8.70 19.44 -18.09
N THR A 50 9.68 19.38 -17.19
CA THR A 50 9.75 18.33 -16.19
C THR A 50 8.49 18.48 -15.36
N ILE A 51 7.81 17.37 -15.06
CA ILE A 51 6.87 17.31 -13.94
C ILE A 51 7.49 18.16 -12.83
N ASP A 52 6.74 19.14 -12.34
CA ASP A 52 7.24 20.05 -11.32
C ASP A 52 7.34 19.29 -10.00
N MET A 53 8.41 18.48 -9.91
CA MET A 53 8.76 17.68 -8.75
C MET A 53 8.91 18.58 -7.53
N GLN A 54 9.30 19.84 -7.73
CA GLN A 54 9.45 20.80 -6.64
C GLN A 54 8.09 21.15 -6.04
N THR A 55 7.07 21.40 -6.87
CA THR A 55 5.68 21.56 -6.40
C THR A 55 5.15 20.29 -5.72
N LEU A 56 5.39 19.10 -6.29
CA LEU A 56 4.98 17.84 -5.65
C LEU A 56 5.67 17.60 -4.30
N TYR A 57 6.97 17.87 -4.20
CA TYR A 57 7.71 17.80 -2.94
C TYR A 57 7.19 18.82 -1.93
N GLN A 58 6.93 20.05 -2.37
CA GLN A 58 6.39 21.11 -1.51
C GLN A 58 5.04 20.69 -0.92
N GLN A 59 4.12 20.17 -1.73
CA GLN A 59 2.83 19.65 -1.29
C GLN A 59 2.97 18.48 -0.30
N ALA A 60 3.86 17.52 -0.60
CA ALA A 60 4.13 16.40 0.30
C ALA A 60 4.67 16.86 1.66
N TYR A 61 5.61 17.82 1.66
CA TYR A 61 6.11 18.41 2.90
C TYR A 61 5.04 19.18 3.66
N GLU A 62 4.22 19.99 2.99
CA GLU A 62 3.12 20.72 3.62
C GLU A 62 2.11 19.78 4.28
N MET A 63 1.83 18.63 3.66
CA MET A 63 1.00 17.59 4.27
C MET A 63 1.66 16.98 5.50
N LEU A 64 2.94 16.62 5.44
CA LEU A 64 3.69 16.04 6.57
C LEU A 64 3.94 17.05 7.71
N ASP A 65 3.90 18.35 7.43
CA ASP A 65 4.01 19.41 8.44
C ASP A 65 2.72 19.68 9.20
N ARG A 66 1.56 19.18 8.72
CA ARG A 66 0.30 19.35 9.42
C ARG A 66 0.37 18.71 10.81
N PRO A 67 0.01 19.41 11.89
CA PRO A 67 0.04 18.85 13.25
C PRO A 67 -0.74 17.54 13.37
N ALA A 68 -1.89 17.43 12.69
CA ALA A 68 -2.70 16.22 12.66
C ALA A 68 -1.96 15.03 12.02
N ALA A 69 -1.26 15.24 10.89
CA ALA A 69 -0.48 14.21 10.21
C ALA A 69 0.71 13.74 11.06
N ARG A 70 1.37 14.66 11.77
CA ARG A 70 2.45 14.29 12.71
C ARG A 70 1.92 13.51 13.91
N GLN A 71 0.80 13.94 14.47
CA GLN A 71 0.15 13.23 15.57
C GLN A 71 -0.33 11.84 15.13
N ALA A 72 -0.72 11.66 13.87
CA ALA A 72 -1.08 10.36 13.33
C ALA A 72 0.08 9.33 13.41
N LEU A 73 1.34 9.78 13.33
CA LEU A 73 2.54 8.92 13.44
C LEU A 73 2.80 8.40 14.86
N ASP A 74 2.20 9.01 15.88
CA ASP A 74 2.32 8.59 17.27
C ASP A 74 1.30 7.48 17.59
N LEU A 75 1.73 6.23 17.41
CA LEU A 75 0.94 5.06 17.78
C LEU A 75 0.86 4.82 19.30
N GLU A 76 1.77 5.39 20.10
CA GLU A 76 1.75 5.21 21.56
C GLU A 76 0.57 5.94 22.21
N SER A 77 0.01 6.94 21.52
CA SER A 77 -1.24 7.59 21.92
C SER A 77 -2.49 6.68 21.85
N GLU A 78 -2.39 5.52 21.18
CA GLU A 78 -3.48 4.55 21.10
C GLU A 78 -3.51 3.61 22.30
N SER A 79 -4.73 3.18 22.68
CA SER A 79 -4.88 2.20 23.76
C SER A 79 -4.13 0.90 23.47
N ALA A 80 -3.58 0.29 24.51
CA ALA A 80 -2.87 -0.98 24.39
C ALA A 80 -3.75 -2.08 23.77
N SER A 81 -5.02 -2.15 24.17
CA SER A 81 -5.99 -3.11 23.63
C SER A 81 -6.23 -2.95 22.13
N LEU A 82 -6.25 -1.71 21.62
CA LEU A 82 -6.42 -1.47 20.18
C LEU A 82 -5.18 -1.90 19.41
N ARG A 83 -3.99 -1.56 19.92
CA ARG A 83 -2.74 -2.02 19.31
C ARG A 83 -2.60 -3.54 19.32
N ASP A 84 -3.11 -4.21 20.35
CA ASP A 84 -3.18 -5.67 20.42
C ASP A 84 -4.18 -6.26 19.42
N ARG A 85 -5.33 -5.59 19.19
CA ARG A 85 -6.33 -6.00 18.18
C ARG A 85 -5.75 -6.04 16.77
N TYR A 86 -4.93 -5.04 16.41
CA TYR A 86 -4.20 -5.00 15.13
C TYR A 86 -3.04 -6.00 15.07
N GLY A 87 -2.48 -6.34 16.23
CA GLY A 87 -1.28 -7.16 16.38
C GLY A 87 -0.02 -6.31 16.56
N ARG A 88 0.84 -6.72 17.49
CA ARG A 88 2.14 -6.07 17.80
C ARG A 88 3.26 -6.49 16.85
N HIS A 89 2.91 -6.63 15.58
CA HIS A 89 3.81 -6.95 14.49
C HIS A 89 3.69 -5.88 13.41
N ARG A 90 4.64 -5.85 12.48
CA ARG A 90 4.72 -4.79 11.47
C ARG A 90 3.42 -4.58 10.68
N PRO A 91 2.78 -5.61 10.08
CA PRO A 91 1.50 -5.43 9.38
C PRO A 91 0.42 -4.76 10.24
N GLY A 92 0.33 -5.17 11.52
CA GLY A 92 -0.66 -4.65 12.45
C GLY A 92 -0.45 -3.17 12.75
N GLN A 93 0.77 -2.82 13.12
CA GLN A 93 1.09 -1.42 13.44
C GLN A 93 1.07 -0.53 12.19
N ALA A 94 1.42 -1.06 11.01
CA ALA A 94 1.31 -0.32 9.75
C ALA A 94 -0.16 -0.06 9.35
N CYS A 95 -1.06 -1.04 9.55
CA CYS A 95 -2.49 -0.84 9.35
C CYS A 95 -3.08 0.16 10.35
N LEU A 96 -2.68 0.09 11.63
CA LEU A 96 -3.11 1.06 12.63
C LEU A 96 -2.65 2.49 12.29
N LEU A 97 -1.41 2.63 11.83
CA LEU A 97 -0.90 3.91 11.34
C LEU A 97 -1.71 4.39 10.14
N ALA A 98 -2.03 3.50 9.20
CA ALA A 98 -2.84 3.86 8.03
C ALA A 98 -4.21 4.39 8.44
N ARG A 99 -4.88 3.77 9.41
CA ARG A 99 -6.14 4.28 9.97
C ARG A 99 -5.97 5.70 10.50
N ARG A 100 -4.93 5.98 11.29
CA ARG A 100 -4.66 7.32 11.83
C ARG A 100 -4.34 8.35 10.75
N LEU A 101 -3.63 7.95 9.70
CA LEU A 101 -3.36 8.82 8.55
C LEU A 101 -4.65 9.15 7.78
N ILE A 102 -5.55 8.17 7.62
CA ILE A 102 -6.87 8.38 7.03
C ILE A 102 -7.69 9.37 7.88
N GLU A 103 -7.70 9.21 9.21
CA GLU A 103 -8.34 10.18 10.12
C GLU A 103 -7.76 11.59 10.03
N ALA A 104 -6.46 11.70 9.75
CA ALA A 104 -5.78 12.97 9.51
C ALA A 104 -5.95 13.50 8.07
N GLU A 105 -6.88 12.92 7.29
CA GLU A 105 -7.22 13.30 5.92
C GLU A 105 -6.04 13.17 4.94
N VAL A 106 -5.16 12.19 5.16
CA VAL A 106 -4.14 11.84 4.16
C VAL A 106 -4.83 11.17 2.97
N PRO A 107 -4.74 11.75 1.75
CA PRO A 107 -5.54 11.38 0.59
C PRO A 107 -5.14 10.05 -0.05
N LEU A 108 -3.91 9.58 0.19
CA LEU A 108 -3.42 8.30 -0.31
C LEU A 108 -2.47 7.69 0.71
N VAL A 109 -2.77 6.46 1.14
CA VAL A 109 -1.96 5.72 2.09
C VAL A 109 -1.65 4.35 1.51
N THR A 110 -0.36 4.02 1.43
CA THR A 110 0.11 2.70 0.99
C THR A 110 0.67 1.94 2.16
N VAL A 111 0.09 0.78 2.47
CA VAL A 111 0.59 -0.13 3.50
C VAL A 111 1.47 -1.19 2.85
N MET A 112 2.76 -1.19 3.18
CA MET A 112 3.67 -2.26 2.78
C MET A 112 3.70 -3.37 3.83
N TRP A 113 3.34 -4.58 3.43
CA TRP A 113 3.11 -5.68 4.38
C TRP A 113 4.39 -6.31 4.94
N ASN A 114 5.50 -6.28 4.20
CA ASN A 114 6.73 -7.01 4.50
C ASN A 114 7.97 -6.11 4.41
N HIS A 115 9.00 -6.44 5.20
CA HIS A 115 10.27 -5.72 5.19
C HIS A 115 11.18 -6.12 4.01
N SER A 116 11.09 -7.38 3.60
CA SER A 116 11.90 -7.93 2.51
C SER A 116 11.07 -8.90 1.69
N ASN A 117 11.43 -9.12 0.42
CA ASN A 117 10.65 -10.01 -0.46
C ASN A 117 10.68 -11.47 0.02
N ARG A 118 11.82 -11.92 0.58
CA ARG A 118 12.12 -13.33 0.89
C ARG A 118 12.90 -13.53 2.19
N GLY A 119 12.57 -12.77 3.23
CA GLY A 119 13.39 -12.78 4.45
C GLY A 119 13.39 -14.12 5.16
N GLN A 120 12.36 -14.94 4.99
CA GLN A 120 12.30 -16.32 5.50
C GLN A 120 13.48 -17.19 5.04
N ASP A 121 14.06 -16.93 3.85
CA ASP A 121 15.20 -17.70 3.36
C ASP A 121 16.49 -17.39 4.13
N ARG A 122 16.59 -16.16 4.66
CA ARG A 122 17.78 -15.64 5.36
C ARG A 122 17.63 -15.67 6.88
N TYR A 123 16.40 -15.52 7.36
CA TYR A 123 16.02 -15.38 8.76
C TYR A 123 14.82 -16.28 9.06
N PRO A 124 14.97 -17.61 9.01
CA PRO A 124 13.84 -18.55 9.13
C PRO A 124 13.13 -18.49 10.49
N ASP A 125 13.81 -18.00 11.52
CA ASP A 125 13.27 -17.88 12.88
C ASP A 125 12.74 -16.48 13.22
N ASP A 126 12.78 -15.54 12.26
CA ASP A 126 12.30 -14.16 12.44
C ASP A 126 11.17 -13.84 11.45
N ALA A 127 9.94 -14.06 11.93
CA ALA A 127 8.72 -13.81 11.17
C ALA A 127 8.54 -12.34 10.73
N GLU A 128 9.20 -11.36 11.35
CA GLU A 128 9.14 -9.95 10.90
C GLU A 128 9.89 -9.74 9.58
N GLN A 129 10.82 -10.63 9.22
CA GLN A 129 11.57 -10.56 7.97
C GLN A 129 10.80 -11.15 6.79
N PHE A 130 9.80 -11.98 7.07
CA PHE A 130 9.14 -12.80 6.05
C PHE A 130 8.48 -11.92 5.00
N GLY A 131 8.47 -12.42 3.76
CA GLY A 131 7.88 -11.73 2.62
C GLY A 131 7.01 -12.63 1.75
N TRP A 132 6.17 -12.00 0.94
CA TRP A 132 5.18 -12.66 0.11
C TRP A 132 5.76 -13.33 -1.15
N ASP A 133 7.06 -13.15 -1.43
CA ASP A 133 7.73 -13.81 -2.56
C ASP A 133 8.20 -15.24 -2.20
N THR A 134 7.32 -16.01 -1.57
CA THR A 134 7.57 -17.40 -1.14
C THR A 134 7.73 -18.32 -2.36
N HIS A 135 8.95 -18.65 -2.77
CA HIS A 135 9.22 -19.60 -3.87
C HIS A 135 9.54 -21.02 -3.40
N ASN A 136 9.53 -21.21 -2.09
CA ASN A 136 9.81 -22.40 -1.33
C ASN A 136 9.04 -22.25 -0.01
N ASP A 137 8.77 -23.38 0.65
CA ASP A 137 8.15 -23.43 1.98
C ASP A 137 6.80 -22.69 2.07
N ILE A 138 6.12 -22.52 0.93
CA ILE A 138 4.98 -21.59 0.81
C ILE A 138 3.86 -21.90 1.79
N PHE A 139 3.59 -23.19 2.04
CA PHE A 139 2.51 -23.60 2.92
C PHE A 139 2.85 -23.31 4.39
N ASP A 140 4.10 -23.55 4.78
CA ASP A 140 4.57 -23.31 6.15
C ASP A 140 4.64 -21.81 6.44
N VAL A 141 5.20 -21.03 5.50
CA VAL A 141 5.39 -19.59 5.64
C VAL A 141 4.05 -18.84 5.59
N LEU A 142 3.17 -19.20 4.64
CA LEU A 142 1.85 -18.58 4.55
C LEU A 142 0.99 -18.95 5.75
N GLY A 143 0.82 -20.24 6.03
CA GLY A 143 -0.08 -20.70 7.10
C GLY A 143 0.45 -20.40 8.50
N GLY A 144 1.75 -20.51 8.72
CA GLY A 144 2.37 -20.34 10.03
C GLY A 144 2.65 -18.89 10.42
N SER A 145 2.76 -17.98 9.45
CA SER A 145 3.19 -16.59 9.74
C SER A 145 2.41 -15.54 8.95
N LEU A 146 2.45 -15.57 7.61
CA LEU A 146 1.98 -14.44 6.81
C LEU A 146 0.45 -14.26 6.85
N LEU A 147 -0.32 -15.33 6.64
CA LEU A 147 -1.79 -15.28 6.60
C LEU A 147 -2.41 -14.96 7.97
N PRO A 148 -1.97 -15.54 9.11
CA PRO A 148 -2.51 -15.16 10.42
C PRO A 148 -2.30 -13.67 10.74
N ARG A 149 -1.11 -13.14 10.41
CA ARG A 149 -0.80 -11.71 10.60
C ARG A 149 -1.62 -10.85 9.65
N PHE A 150 -1.79 -11.29 8.40
CA PHE A 150 -2.63 -10.61 7.42
C PHE A 150 -4.08 -10.50 7.92
N ASP A 151 -4.67 -11.63 8.30
CA ASP A 151 -6.06 -11.71 8.74
C ASP A 151 -6.32 -10.85 9.97
N GLN A 152 -5.43 -10.90 10.98
CA GLN A 152 -5.54 -10.08 12.18
C GLN A 152 -5.52 -8.57 11.85
N SER A 153 -4.54 -8.12 11.06
CA SER A 153 -4.32 -6.70 10.81
C SER A 153 -5.30 -6.11 9.81
N PHE A 154 -5.61 -6.83 8.74
CA PHE A 154 -6.52 -6.36 7.70
C PHE A 154 -7.97 -6.33 8.21
N SER A 155 -8.41 -7.34 8.97
CA SER A 155 -9.74 -7.31 9.60
C SER A 155 -9.86 -6.16 10.60
N ALA A 156 -8.82 -5.92 11.43
CA ALA A 156 -8.81 -4.82 12.38
C ALA A 156 -8.96 -3.46 11.67
N LEU A 157 -8.25 -3.25 10.56
CA LEU A 157 -8.34 -2.03 9.77
C LEU A 157 -9.76 -1.79 9.24
N LEU A 158 -10.36 -2.80 8.62
CA LEU A 158 -11.71 -2.67 8.06
C LEU A 158 -12.76 -2.42 9.15
N GLU A 159 -12.70 -3.16 10.27
CA GLU A 159 -13.60 -2.97 11.41
C GLU A 159 -13.47 -1.57 12.03
N ASP A 160 -12.24 -1.10 12.23
CA ASP A 160 -11.97 0.20 12.88
C ASP A 160 -12.38 1.37 11.95
N LEU A 161 -12.16 1.25 10.63
CA LEU A 161 -12.64 2.25 9.66
C LEU A 161 -14.17 2.26 9.57
N ASP A 162 -14.82 1.11 9.62
CA ASP A 162 -16.29 1.00 9.62
C ASP A 162 -16.92 1.60 10.88
N GLN A 163 -16.40 1.21 12.07
CA GLN A 163 -16.87 1.73 13.36
C GLN A 163 -16.75 3.25 13.49
N ARG A 164 -15.81 3.85 12.75
CA ARG A 164 -15.57 5.31 12.72
C ARG A 164 -16.29 6.02 11.57
N GLY A 165 -16.98 5.28 10.70
CA GLY A 165 -17.63 5.81 9.50
C GLY A 165 -16.66 6.30 8.43
N LEU A 166 -15.36 5.98 8.54
CA LEU A 166 -14.33 6.38 7.58
C LEU A 166 -14.38 5.54 6.30
N LEU A 167 -14.93 4.33 6.38
CA LEU A 167 -15.11 3.45 5.23
C LEU A 167 -16.06 4.07 4.18
N GLU A 168 -16.99 4.93 4.60
CA GLU A 168 -17.92 5.63 3.69
C GLU A 168 -17.20 6.54 2.69
N THR A 169 -16.06 7.11 3.09
CA THR A 169 -15.29 8.07 2.28
C THR A 169 -13.93 7.54 1.83
N THR A 170 -13.59 6.30 2.20
CA THR A 170 -12.27 5.71 1.94
C THR A 170 -12.41 4.42 1.16
N LEU A 171 -11.80 4.35 -0.03
CA LEU A 171 -11.66 3.09 -0.76
C LEU A 171 -10.41 2.37 -0.25
N VAL A 172 -10.59 1.22 0.39
CA VAL A 172 -9.52 0.30 0.76
C VAL A 172 -9.35 -0.73 -0.36
N VAL A 173 -8.15 -0.82 -0.92
CA VAL A 173 -7.80 -1.81 -1.95
C VAL A 173 -6.67 -2.70 -1.42
N CYS A 174 -6.95 -3.98 -1.25
CA CYS A 174 -5.93 -4.99 -0.96
C CYS A 174 -5.70 -5.85 -2.21
N MET A 175 -4.52 -5.75 -2.80
CA MET A 175 -4.15 -6.47 -4.01
C MET A 175 -2.68 -6.90 -3.98
N GLY A 176 -2.41 -8.03 -4.62
CA GLY A 176 -1.07 -8.43 -5.04
C GLY A 176 -0.89 -8.25 -6.56
N GLU A 177 0.18 -8.82 -7.10
CA GLU A 177 0.55 -8.67 -8.52
C GLU A 177 0.07 -9.85 -9.39
N PHE A 178 -0.01 -11.05 -8.81
CA PHE A 178 -0.36 -12.30 -9.50
C PHE A 178 -0.80 -13.38 -8.51
N GLY A 179 -1.41 -14.44 -9.03
CA GLY A 179 -1.81 -15.60 -8.24
C GLY A 179 -0.69 -16.63 -8.08
N ARG A 180 -1.04 -17.76 -7.47
CA ARG A 180 -0.19 -18.94 -7.35
C ARG A 180 -0.75 -20.06 -8.24
N ALA A 181 0.14 -20.85 -8.86
CA ALA A 181 -0.31 -21.94 -9.71
C ALA A 181 -1.20 -22.92 -8.90
N PRO A 182 -2.34 -23.38 -9.47
CA PRO A 182 -3.26 -24.31 -8.79
C PRO A 182 -2.56 -25.54 -8.21
N LEU A 183 -1.59 -26.08 -8.96
CA LEU A 183 -0.66 -27.07 -8.46
C LEU A 183 0.67 -26.39 -8.15
N VAL A 184 0.89 -26.12 -6.86
CA VAL A 184 2.15 -25.58 -6.34
C VAL A 184 3.26 -26.58 -6.59
N ALA A 185 4.21 -26.23 -7.45
CA ALA A 185 5.25 -27.14 -7.91
C ALA A 185 6.48 -27.15 -6.98
N LEU A 186 7.10 -28.33 -6.90
CA LEU A 186 8.54 -28.49 -6.64
C LEU A 186 9.27 -28.34 -7.98
N GLU A 187 10.36 -27.57 -8.04
CA GLU A 187 11.18 -27.46 -9.26
C GLU A 187 12.58 -28.02 -8.99
N SER A 188 12.86 -29.21 -9.52
CA SER A 188 14.14 -29.91 -9.36
C SER A 188 15.36 -29.15 -9.89
N LYS A 189 15.15 -28.12 -10.72
CA LYS A 189 16.20 -27.27 -11.30
C LYS A 189 16.46 -25.99 -10.51
N PHE A 190 15.64 -25.68 -9.49
CA PHE A 190 15.84 -24.54 -8.61
C PHE A 190 16.21 -25.06 -7.22
N LYS A 191 17.13 -24.36 -6.55
CA LYS A 191 17.61 -24.73 -5.21
C LYS A 191 16.44 -24.59 -4.22
N GLY A 192 15.88 -25.72 -3.77
CA GLY A 192 14.80 -25.78 -2.79
C GLY A 192 14.22 -27.19 -2.71
N ALA A 193 13.97 -27.71 -1.50
CA ALA A 193 13.39 -29.03 -1.28
C ALA A 193 11.87 -28.97 -0.97
N SER A 194 11.30 -27.77 -0.92
CA SER A 194 9.94 -27.47 -0.48
C SER A 194 9.15 -26.75 -1.58
N PRO A 195 7.81 -26.92 -1.66
CA PRO A 195 7.00 -26.31 -2.70
C PRO A 195 6.91 -24.78 -2.59
N GLY A 196 6.68 -24.09 -3.71
CA GLY A 196 6.43 -22.64 -3.72
C GLY A 196 6.63 -21.96 -5.07
N ARG A 197 7.07 -22.69 -6.09
CA ARG A 197 7.35 -22.14 -7.41
C ARG A 197 6.09 -21.91 -8.23
N LYS A 198 6.29 -21.21 -9.36
CA LYS A 198 5.31 -20.82 -10.39
C LYS A 198 4.27 -19.80 -9.92
N HIS A 199 4.41 -18.58 -10.43
CA HIS A 199 3.37 -17.57 -10.37
C HIS A 199 2.27 -17.88 -11.39
N TRP A 200 1.10 -17.29 -11.18
CA TRP A 200 -0.08 -17.55 -11.99
C TRP A 200 -0.78 -16.26 -12.37
N ALA A 201 -0.41 -15.73 -13.53
CA ALA A 201 -0.97 -14.48 -14.04
C ALA A 201 -2.40 -14.64 -14.59
N ALA A 202 -2.89 -15.87 -14.74
CA ALA A 202 -4.21 -16.11 -15.34
C ALA A 202 -5.38 -15.74 -14.42
N ALA A 203 -5.19 -15.79 -13.09
CA ALA A 203 -6.20 -15.43 -12.11
C ALA A 203 -5.57 -15.11 -10.74
N TYR A 204 -6.12 -14.09 -10.07
CA TYR A 204 -5.89 -13.77 -8.66
C TYR A 204 -7.08 -12.98 -8.12
N SER A 205 -7.13 -12.76 -6.81
CA SER A 205 -8.22 -12.04 -6.14
C SER A 205 -7.74 -10.68 -5.64
N ILE A 206 -8.65 -9.72 -5.63
CA ILE A 206 -8.47 -8.38 -5.08
C ILE A 206 -9.64 -8.13 -4.12
N VAL A 207 -9.37 -7.52 -2.98
CA VAL A 207 -10.40 -7.05 -2.06
C VAL A 207 -10.54 -5.55 -2.22
N MET A 208 -11.78 -5.08 -2.39
CA MET A 208 -12.15 -3.67 -2.35
C MET A 208 -13.23 -3.47 -1.29
N ALA A 209 -13.11 -2.43 -0.47
CA ALA A 209 -14.07 -2.09 0.57
C ALA A 209 -14.18 -0.58 0.75
N GLY A 210 -15.36 -0.10 1.12
CA GLY A 210 -15.63 1.33 1.34
C GLY A 210 -15.89 2.12 0.07
N ALA A 211 -16.07 3.43 0.21
CA ALA A 211 -16.40 4.36 -0.87
C ALA A 211 -17.56 3.88 -1.78
N GLY A 212 -18.62 3.32 -1.17
CA GLY A 212 -19.80 2.81 -1.88
C GLY A 212 -19.69 1.39 -2.43
N VAL A 213 -18.55 0.70 -2.28
CA VAL A 213 -18.44 -0.72 -2.65
C VAL A 213 -19.39 -1.56 -1.78
N GLN A 214 -20.19 -2.41 -2.41
CA GLN A 214 -21.16 -3.26 -1.73
C GLN A 214 -20.47 -4.35 -0.91
N GLY A 215 -20.67 -4.32 0.41
CA GLY A 215 -20.17 -5.34 1.32
C GLY A 215 -20.73 -6.73 1.02
N GLY A 216 -19.88 -7.76 1.19
CA GLY A 216 -20.25 -9.17 0.99
C GLY A 216 -20.44 -9.60 -0.46
N ALA A 217 -20.22 -8.71 -1.44
CA ALA A 217 -20.27 -9.04 -2.85
C ALA A 217 -19.06 -9.90 -3.27
N THR A 218 -19.29 -10.82 -4.21
CA THR A 218 -18.22 -11.53 -4.92
C THR A 218 -18.42 -11.29 -6.41
N VAL A 219 -17.42 -10.69 -7.05
CA VAL A 219 -17.45 -10.33 -8.47
C VAL A 219 -16.46 -11.20 -9.23
N GLY A 220 -16.95 -11.90 -10.26
CA GLY A 220 -16.15 -12.85 -11.02
C GLY A 220 -16.14 -14.26 -10.40
N ALA A 221 -15.61 -15.22 -11.15
CA ALA A 221 -15.49 -16.62 -10.75
C ALA A 221 -14.37 -17.30 -11.56
N THR A 222 -13.70 -18.25 -10.93
CA THR A 222 -12.72 -19.13 -11.55
C THR A 222 -13.24 -20.57 -11.66
N ASP A 223 -12.55 -21.40 -12.43
CA ASP A 223 -12.82 -22.84 -12.45
C ASP A 223 -12.61 -23.47 -11.05
N ARG A 224 -13.00 -24.74 -10.92
CA ARG A 224 -12.91 -25.48 -9.65
C ARG A 224 -11.49 -25.54 -9.05
N GLN A 225 -10.44 -25.33 -9.85
CA GLN A 225 -9.05 -25.34 -9.41
C GLN A 225 -8.50 -23.93 -9.16
N ALA A 226 -9.35 -22.90 -9.28
CA ALA A 226 -8.94 -21.49 -9.28
C ALA A 226 -7.90 -21.15 -10.36
N ALA A 227 -7.85 -21.90 -11.47
CA ALA A 227 -6.83 -21.74 -12.49
C ALA A 227 -7.18 -20.64 -13.49
N TYR A 228 -8.39 -20.66 -14.05
CA TYR A 228 -8.79 -19.71 -15.08
C TYR A 228 -10.13 -19.07 -14.74
N PRO A 229 -10.33 -17.78 -15.08
CA PRO A 229 -11.62 -17.14 -14.94
C PRO A 229 -12.64 -17.76 -15.90
N ILE A 230 -13.82 -18.08 -15.37
CA ILE A 230 -14.94 -18.70 -16.11
C ILE A 230 -16.13 -17.75 -16.28
N SER A 231 -16.10 -16.57 -15.64
CA SER A 231 -17.07 -15.50 -15.84
C SER A 231 -16.37 -14.23 -16.34
N THR A 232 -17.04 -13.07 -16.24
CA THR A 232 -16.48 -11.78 -16.64
C THR A 232 -15.10 -11.56 -16.02
N LYS A 233 -14.13 -11.25 -16.89
CA LYS A 233 -12.74 -11.00 -16.51
C LYS A 233 -12.57 -9.51 -16.29
N TYR A 234 -11.91 -9.16 -15.21
CA TYR A 234 -11.44 -7.80 -14.95
C TYR A 234 -9.93 -7.81 -14.96
N ALA A 235 -9.35 -6.86 -15.67
CA ALA A 235 -7.91 -6.73 -15.83
C ALA A 235 -7.38 -5.58 -14.97
N PRO A 236 -6.05 -5.45 -14.82
CA PRO A 236 -5.48 -4.41 -13.96
C PRO A 236 -5.93 -2.98 -14.31
N TRP A 237 -6.22 -2.70 -15.57
CA TRP A 237 -6.75 -1.40 -15.99
C TRP A 237 -8.17 -1.13 -15.50
N ASP A 238 -9.01 -2.16 -15.32
CA ASP A 238 -10.36 -2.01 -14.75
C ASP A 238 -10.31 -1.68 -13.25
N VAL A 239 -9.32 -2.25 -12.55
CA VAL A 239 -9.01 -1.93 -11.15
C VAL A 239 -8.61 -0.46 -11.03
N THR A 240 -7.67 -0.01 -11.84
CA THR A 240 -7.24 1.41 -11.86
C THR A 240 -8.39 2.35 -12.23
N ALA A 241 -9.22 1.98 -13.22
CA ALA A 241 -10.40 2.77 -13.59
C ALA A 241 -11.41 2.86 -12.43
N THR A 242 -11.57 1.79 -11.66
CA THR A 242 -12.45 1.77 -10.47
C THR A 242 -11.93 2.69 -9.38
N ILE A 243 -10.61 2.70 -9.12
CA ILE A 243 -9.99 3.60 -8.15
C ILE A 243 -10.21 5.07 -8.57
N PHE A 244 -9.94 5.42 -9.83
CA PHE A 244 -10.18 6.78 -10.32
C PHE A 244 -11.65 7.19 -10.25
N HIS A 245 -12.56 6.28 -10.60
CA HIS A 245 -13.99 6.51 -10.47
C HIS A 245 -14.40 6.82 -9.02
N ALA A 246 -13.89 6.06 -8.04
CA ALA A 246 -14.14 6.32 -6.62
C ALA A 246 -13.58 7.66 -6.14
N LEU A 247 -12.49 8.14 -6.76
CA LEU A 247 -11.91 9.47 -6.51
C LEU A 247 -12.68 10.61 -7.24
N GLY A 248 -13.73 10.30 -8.01
CA GLY A 248 -14.44 11.29 -8.82
C GLY A 248 -13.67 11.77 -10.05
N ILE A 249 -12.64 11.03 -10.46
CA ILE A 249 -11.82 11.32 -11.65
C ILE A 249 -12.32 10.48 -12.81
N ASP A 250 -12.62 11.11 -13.95
CA ASP A 250 -12.99 10.39 -15.18
C ASP A 250 -11.81 9.50 -15.64
N PRO A 251 -11.96 8.16 -15.66
CA PRO A 251 -10.90 7.24 -16.10
C PRO A 251 -10.48 7.44 -17.56
N ALA A 252 -11.32 8.06 -18.40
CA ALA A 252 -11.01 8.42 -19.78
C ALA A 252 -10.26 9.76 -19.90
N SER A 253 -10.01 10.45 -18.78
CA SER A 253 -9.16 11.64 -18.77
C SER A 253 -7.71 11.30 -19.12
N HIS A 254 -6.93 12.34 -19.42
CA HIS A 254 -5.57 12.18 -19.91
C HIS A 254 -4.59 12.94 -19.02
N PHE A 255 -3.44 12.35 -18.75
CA PHE A 255 -2.26 13.08 -18.31
C PHE A 255 -1.38 13.39 -19.52
N TYR A 256 -0.59 14.44 -19.41
CA TYR A 256 0.29 14.89 -20.49
C TYR A 256 1.74 14.63 -20.10
N ASP A 257 2.51 14.03 -21.00
CA ASP A 257 3.95 13.91 -20.78
C ASP A 257 4.68 15.25 -21.00
N THR A 258 6.01 15.21 -20.88
CA THR A 258 6.87 16.39 -21.05
C THR A 258 6.86 16.96 -22.47
N LEU A 259 6.32 16.23 -23.46
CA LEU A 259 6.14 16.68 -24.83
C LEU A 259 4.69 17.10 -25.11
N ASN A 260 3.88 17.24 -24.06
CA ASN A 260 2.46 17.54 -24.13
C ASN A 260 1.67 16.51 -24.95
N ARG A 261 2.11 15.24 -24.96
CA ARG A 261 1.37 14.15 -25.58
C ARG A 261 0.35 13.61 -24.57
N PRO A 262 -0.93 13.48 -24.94
CA PRO A 262 -1.95 12.96 -24.04
C PRO A 262 -1.81 11.43 -23.91
N TYR A 263 -1.86 10.94 -22.67
CA TYR A 263 -1.97 9.52 -22.34
C TYR A 263 -3.20 9.30 -21.46
N PRO A 264 -4.05 8.31 -21.77
CA PRO A 264 -5.19 8.01 -20.93
C PRO A 264 -4.70 7.57 -19.54
N ILE A 265 -5.37 8.02 -18.48
CA ILE A 265 -5.03 7.62 -17.11
C ILE A 265 -5.39 6.15 -16.84
N SER A 266 -6.38 5.61 -17.55
CA SER A 266 -6.67 4.18 -17.61
C SER A 266 -7.24 3.79 -18.98
N ALA A 267 -6.95 2.56 -19.42
CA ALA A 267 -7.59 1.94 -20.58
C ALA A 267 -8.81 1.08 -20.22
N GLY A 268 -9.13 0.97 -18.92
CA GLY A 268 -10.17 0.10 -18.40
C GLY A 268 -11.52 0.77 -18.19
N GLN A 269 -12.45 -0.01 -17.66
CA GLN A 269 -13.77 0.45 -17.25
C GLN A 269 -13.96 0.21 -15.75
N PRO A 270 -14.61 1.13 -15.01
CA PRO A 270 -14.97 0.88 -13.62
C PRO A 270 -15.76 -0.42 -13.48
N ILE A 271 -15.43 -1.20 -12.45
CA ILE A 271 -16.06 -2.49 -12.17
C ILE A 271 -17.42 -2.21 -11.52
N ALA A 272 -18.44 -1.91 -12.34
CA ALA A 272 -19.77 -1.54 -11.87
C ALA A 272 -20.40 -2.61 -10.96
N ALA A 273 -20.06 -3.88 -11.14
CA ALA A 273 -20.56 -4.99 -10.32
C ALA A 273 -20.16 -4.90 -8.83
N LEU A 274 -19.18 -4.05 -8.47
CA LEU A 274 -18.83 -3.77 -7.07
C LEU A 274 -19.81 -2.81 -6.40
N TYR A 275 -20.55 -2.02 -7.16
CA TYR A 275 -21.46 -1.01 -6.66
C TYR A 275 -22.89 -1.50 -6.93
N GLY A 276 -23.65 -1.80 -5.89
CA GLY A 276 -25.00 -2.33 -6.04
C GLY A 276 -25.85 -1.46 -6.97
N CYS A 277 -26.26 -2.03 -8.11
CA CYS A 277 -27.17 -1.44 -9.08
C CYS A 277 -28.48 -2.23 -9.08
#